data_AF-A0A2H0CHK2-F1
#
_entry.id   AF-A0A2H0CHK2-F1
#
_cell.length_a   1.000
_cell.length_b   1.000
_cell.length_c   1.000
_cell.angle_alpha   90.00
_cell.angle_beta   90.00
_cell.angle_gamma   90.00
#
_symmetry.space_group_name_H-M   'P 1'
#
loop_
_entity.id
_entity.type
_entity.pdbx_description
1 polymer ?
#
loop_
_entity_poly.entity_id
_entity_poly.type
_entity_poly.pdbx_seq_one_letter_code
_entity_poly.pdbx_strand_id
1 'polypeptide(L)'
;MDKFIVEQHKEKDKKDDKYEYVENLPEGKIDQSIADYAKRYRIKIPEISIILAYTRHTTPEDATHMMESLRRSDIIIPESAGWEYSDFWLQTIGEKSSNRAEKSFETEVMRSQDGMKKDFVYIDLDKKELEKAKKNLIPVSKIMIDLLNKKPPFENALLIFKKCIEEGVHFQVQRELKILKNLAPRVITAVKESNLLKNKKNIEVFIYLGSFHTFIGKQLKKRGEKLDIIFPEKPYVYEKNIEIERKIRFDLKVTRQELVQAFFDYLQQLVFEISLTDQDEAVISQTIAKSITEEDIRKLYESSSGENIAGLRKSVFELIRKLL
;
A
#
# COMPACT_ATOMS: atom_id res chain seq x y z
N MET A 1 35.75 -63.60 24.53
CA MET A 1 35.66 -62.77 23.31
C MET A 1 34.75 -63.52 22.36
N ASP A 2 33.44 -63.29 22.47
CA ASP A 2 32.44 -63.89 21.59
C ASP A 2 31.67 -62.78 20.89
N LYS A 3 31.69 -62.82 19.56
CA LYS A 3 31.03 -61.87 18.67
C LYS A 3 29.54 -62.13 18.68
N PHE A 4 28.75 -61.17 19.18
CA PHE A 4 27.33 -61.11 18.89
C PHE A 4 27.12 -60.55 17.49
N ILE A 5 26.60 -61.39 16.60
CA ILE A 5 26.03 -61.03 15.32
C ILE A 5 24.65 -60.45 15.61
N VAL A 6 24.43 -59.17 15.28
CA VAL A 6 23.08 -58.59 15.24
C VAL A 6 22.62 -58.64 13.79
N GLU A 7 21.63 -59.48 13.53
CA GLU A 7 20.98 -59.64 12.25
C GLU A 7 20.28 -58.35 11.80
N GLN A 8 20.40 -58.09 10.50
CA GLN A 8 19.74 -57.02 9.78
C GLN A 8 18.22 -57.25 9.76
N HIS A 9 17.47 -56.47 10.52
CA HIS A 9 16.07 -56.21 10.18
C HIS A 9 16.04 -55.23 8.99
N LYS A 10 15.82 -55.79 7.79
CA LYS A 10 15.30 -55.05 6.64
C LYS A 10 13.88 -54.59 6.97
N GLU A 11 13.74 -53.41 7.54
CA GLU A 11 12.47 -52.69 7.49
C GLU A 11 12.24 -52.20 6.07
N LYS A 12 11.11 -52.63 5.51
CA LYS A 12 10.57 -52.19 4.24
C LYS A 12 10.38 -50.67 4.27
N ASP A 13 10.85 -50.00 3.24
CA ASP A 13 10.54 -48.62 2.88
C ASP A 13 9.02 -48.35 2.97
N LYS A 14 8.58 -47.85 4.13
CA LYS A 14 7.47 -46.92 4.17
C LYS A 14 8.06 -45.58 3.78
N LYS A 15 7.66 -45.06 2.62
CA LYS A 15 7.78 -43.64 2.28
C LYS A 15 7.02 -42.85 3.35
N ASP A 16 7.73 -42.53 4.43
CA ASP A 16 7.33 -41.51 5.38
C ASP A 16 7.28 -40.20 4.60
N ASP A 17 6.07 -39.72 4.33
CA ASP A 17 5.76 -38.35 3.91
C ASP A 17 6.11 -37.37 5.06
N LYS A 18 7.37 -37.36 5.51
CA LYS A 18 7.90 -36.40 6.47
C LYS A 18 8.10 -35.06 5.75
N TYR A 19 7.02 -34.31 5.61
CA TYR A 19 7.05 -32.91 5.15
C TYR A 19 7.48 -31.97 6.29
N GLU A 20 8.30 -31.00 5.90
CA GLU A 20 9.31 -30.32 6.71
C GLU A 20 8.84 -29.17 7.61
N TYR A 21 9.66 -28.94 8.63
CA TYR A 21 9.70 -27.78 9.53
C TYR A 21 9.71 -26.45 8.74
N VAL A 22 8.98 -25.44 9.22
CA VAL A 22 8.74 -24.16 8.52
C VAL A 22 9.49 -23.01 9.19
N GLU A 23 10.69 -23.26 9.73
CA GLU A 23 11.53 -22.18 10.23
C GLU A 23 12.36 -21.57 9.10
N ASN A 24 12.26 -20.24 8.95
CA ASN A 24 13.09 -19.42 8.05
C ASN A 24 12.93 -19.72 6.55
N LEU A 25 11.69 -19.71 6.06
CA LEU A 25 11.46 -19.72 4.61
C LEU A 25 12.18 -18.54 3.94
N PRO A 26 12.96 -18.79 2.86
CA PRO A 26 13.67 -17.71 2.17
C PRO A 26 12.70 -16.74 1.51
N GLU A 27 13.23 -15.59 1.11
CA GLU A 27 12.44 -14.60 0.37
C GLU A 27 11.99 -15.17 -1.00
N GLY A 28 10.74 -14.88 -1.37
CA GLY A 28 10.18 -15.27 -2.66
C GLY A 28 10.73 -14.45 -3.83
N LYS A 29 10.33 -14.84 -5.05
CA LYS A 29 10.61 -14.05 -6.26
C LYS A 29 9.41 -13.19 -6.67
N ILE A 30 9.68 -12.12 -7.43
CA ILE A 30 8.66 -11.16 -7.89
C ILE A 30 7.68 -11.78 -8.91
N ASP A 31 8.06 -12.87 -9.55
CA ASP A 31 7.32 -13.57 -10.60
C ASP A 31 6.80 -14.94 -10.15
N GLN A 32 6.93 -15.28 -8.87
CA GLN A 32 6.57 -16.59 -8.34
C GLN A 32 5.22 -16.55 -7.61
N SER A 33 4.32 -17.47 -7.99
CA SER A 33 3.04 -17.65 -7.28
C SER A 33 3.23 -18.32 -5.91
N ILE A 34 2.25 -18.19 -5.02
CA ILE A 34 2.27 -18.90 -3.72
C ILE A 34 2.32 -20.42 -3.92
N ALA A 35 1.57 -20.95 -4.89
CA ALA A 35 1.55 -22.37 -5.23
C ALA A 35 2.91 -22.86 -5.76
N ASP A 36 3.55 -22.09 -6.66
CA ASP A 36 4.87 -22.43 -7.19
C ASP A 36 5.97 -22.34 -6.12
N TYR A 37 5.85 -21.37 -5.21
CA TYR A 37 6.73 -21.28 -4.04
C TYR A 37 6.59 -22.53 -3.17
N ALA A 38 5.37 -22.89 -2.78
CA ALA A 38 5.13 -24.08 -1.97
C ALA A 38 5.64 -25.35 -2.65
N LYS A 39 5.39 -25.52 -3.96
CA LYS A 39 5.89 -26.64 -4.75
C LYS A 39 7.43 -26.71 -4.76
N ARG A 40 8.11 -25.57 -4.93
CA ARG A 40 9.58 -25.49 -4.93
C ARG A 40 10.18 -25.98 -3.62
N TYR A 41 9.55 -25.64 -2.49
CA TYR A 41 9.98 -26.05 -1.16
C TYR A 41 9.29 -27.33 -0.66
N ARG A 42 8.57 -28.04 -1.55
CA ARG A 42 7.84 -29.28 -1.22
C ARG A 42 6.90 -29.14 -0.03
N ILE A 43 6.32 -27.96 0.16
CA ILE A 43 5.38 -27.67 1.23
C ILE A 43 3.97 -27.95 0.71
N LYS A 44 3.26 -28.85 1.39
CA LYS A 44 1.84 -29.07 1.11
C LYS A 44 1.02 -27.94 1.73
N ILE A 45 0.31 -27.20 0.88
CA ILE A 45 -0.62 -26.13 1.27
C ILE A 45 -2.01 -26.38 0.65
N PRO A 46 -3.09 -25.87 1.27
CA PRO A 46 -4.40 -25.81 0.65
C PRO A 46 -4.44 -24.89 -0.57
N GLU A 47 -5.56 -24.88 -1.28
CA GLU A 47 -5.79 -23.88 -2.32
C GLU A 47 -5.87 -22.49 -1.69
N ILE A 48 -5.19 -21.52 -2.30
CA ILE A 48 -5.17 -20.13 -1.83
C ILE A 48 -5.80 -19.23 -2.89
N SER A 49 -6.75 -18.40 -2.47
CA SER A 49 -7.32 -17.32 -3.26
C SER A 49 -7.07 -15.98 -2.59
N ILE A 50 -6.82 -14.94 -3.38
CA ILE A 50 -6.53 -13.59 -2.90
C ILE A 50 -7.69 -12.67 -3.29
N ILE A 51 -8.18 -11.91 -2.33
CA ILE A 51 -9.00 -10.73 -2.57
C ILE A 51 -8.12 -9.51 -2.33
N LEU A 52 -7.91 -8.71 -3.37
CA LEU A 52 -7.16 -7.47 -3.29
C LEU A 52 -8.11 -6.27 -3.38
N ALA A 53 -8.31 -5.58 -2.27
CA ALA A 53 -9.08 -4.34 -2.23
C ALA A 53 -8.16 -3.13 -2.34
N TYR A 54 -8.51 -2.23 -3.25
CA TYR A 54 -7.92 -0.90 -3.32
C TYR A 54 -8.83 0.11 -2.63
N THR A 55 -8.29 0.86 -1.67
CA THR A 55 -9.05 1.85 -0.87
C THR A 55 -8.39 3.24 -0.96
N ARG A 56 -9.17 4.30 -0.70
CA ARG A 56 -8.63 5.65 -0.46
C ARG A 56 -8.16 5.86 0.97
N HIS A 57 -8.59 4.99 1.89
CA HIS A 57 -8.46 5.10 3.35
C HIS A 57 -9.30 6.23 3.96
N THR A 58 -10.46 6.54 3.38
CA THR A 58 -11.07 7.86 3.65
C THR A 58 -12.52 7.85 4.09
N THR A 59 -13.35 6.94 3.56
CA THR A 59 -14.79 6.99 3.84
C THR A 59 -15.29 5.77 4.64
N PRO A 60 -16.32 5.92 5.49
CA PRO A 60 -17.05 4.78 6.07
C PRO A 60 -17.64 3.83 5.00
N GLU A 61 -17.97 4.35 3.83
CA GLU A 61 -18.45 3.59 2.67
C GLU A 61 -17.35 2.66 2.12
N ASP A 62 -16.11 3.14 2.01
CA ASP A 62 -14.94 2.29 1.70
C ASP A 62 -14.80 1.15 2.71
N ALA A 63 -14.96 1.46 4.00
CA ALA A 63 -14.92 0.45 5.06
C ALA A 63 -16.04 -0.59 4.87
N THR A 64 -17.25 -0.18 4.46
CA THR A 64 -18.38 -1.08 4.24
C THR A 64 -18.12 -2.10 3.13
N HIS A 65 -17.55 -1.67 2.01
CA HIS A 65 -17.16 -2.59 0.93
C HIS A 65 -16.05 -3.56 1.36
N MET A 66 -15.16 -3.12 2.26
CA MET A 66 -14.11 -3.97 2.81
C MET A 66 -14.64 -4.97 3.84
N MET A 67 -15.66 -4.62 4.62
CA MET A 67 -16.20 -5.46 5.70
C MET A 67 -16.66 -6.84 5.21
N GLU A 68 -17.30 -6.91 4.05
CA GLU A 68 -17.75 -8.21 3.51
C GLU A 68 -16.54 -9.12 3.22
N SER A 69 -15.54 -8.60 2.49
CA SER A 69 -14.33 -9.34 2.16
C SER A 69 -13.54 -9.74 3.41
N LEU A 70 -13.49 -8.85 4.39
CA LEU A 70 -12.85 -9.10 5.67
C LEU A 70 -13.52 -10.26 6.42
N ARG A 71 -14.87 -10.30 6.44
CA ARG A 71 -15.64 -11.38 7.09
C ARG A 71 -15.39 -12.76 6.46
N ARG A 72 -15.31 -12.85 5.13
CA ARG A 72 -15.09 -14.13 4.43
C ARG A 72 -13.64 -14.62 4.43
N SER A 73 -12.67 -13.70 4.54
CA SER A 73 -11.24 -14.04 4.52
C SER A 73 -10.79 -14.91 5.69
N ASP A 74 -9.70 -15.64 5.54
CA ASP A 74 -9.08 -16.42 6.62
C ASP A 74 -7.80 -15.75 7.15
N ILE A 75 -7.08 -15.11 6.23
CA ILE A 75 -5.87 -14.34 6.51
C ILE A 75 -6.11 -12.90 6.07
N ILE A 76 -5.72 -11.93 6.91
CA ILE A 76 -5.77 -10.50 6.59
C ILE A 76 -4.34 -9.96 6.49
N ILE A 77 -4.08 -9.24 5.40
CA ILE A 77 -2.82 -8.58 5.11
C ILE A 77 -3.10 -7.08 4.99
N PRO A 78 -2.83 -6.29 6.05
CA PRO A 78 -3.04 -4.86 6.03
C PRO A 78 -1.93 -4.12 5.29
N GLU A 79 -2.22 -2.92 4.83
CA GLU A 79 -1.16 -1.97 4.49
C GLU A 79 -0.47 -1.48 5.77
N SER A 80 0.78 -1.87 6.00
CA SER A 80 1.47 -1.66 7.30
C SER A 80 2.67 -0.73 7.21
N ALA A 81 2.51 0.46 6.63
CA ALA A 81 3.59 1.46 6.54
C ALA A 81 3.97 2.07 7.91
N GLY A 82 4.58 1.28 8.79
CA GLY A 82 5.14 1.76 10.06
C GLY A 82 4.18 1.73 11.26
N TRP A 83 3.13 0.91 11.20
CA TRP A 83 2.19 0.73 12.33
C TRP A 83 2.85 -0.08 13.45
N GLU A 84 2.57 0.27 14.71
CA GLU A 84 3.02 -0.54 15.84
C GLU A 84 2.14 -1.81 15.96
N TYR A 85 2.76 -2.95 15.67
CA TYR A 85 2.16 -4.27 15.47
C TYR A 85 1.22 -4.77 16.58
N SER A 86 1.38 -4.30 17.82
CA SER A 86 0.65 -4.82 18.98
C SER A 86 -0.81 -4.40 19.01
N ASP A 87 -1.13 -3.19 18.56
CA ASP A 87 -2.47 -2.64 18.83
C ASP A 87 -3.56 -3.23 17.95
N PHE A 88 -3.21 -3.65 16.72
CA PHE A 88 -4.16 -4.23 15.77
C PHE A 88 -4.47 -5.69 16.07
N TRP A 89 -3.42 -6.49 16.32
CA TRP A 89 -3.57 -7.91 16.67
C TRP A 89 -4.32 -8.09 18.00
N LEU A 90 -3.94 -7.35 19.05
CA LEU A 90 -4.59 -7.44 20.36
C LEU A 90 -6.09 -7.08 20.31
N GLN A 91 -6.50 -6.19 19.40
CA GLN A 91 -7.92 -5.86 19.21
C GLN A 91 -8.70 -6.99 18.54
N THR A 92 -8.14 -7.57 17.48
CA THR A 92 -8.81 -8.65 16.74
C THR A 92 -9.05 -9.92 17.57
N ILE A 93 -8.13 -10.27 18.48
CA ILE A 93 -8.32 -11.38 19.42
C ILE A 93 -9.20 -11.03 20.63
N GLY A 94 -9.69 -9.78 20.70
CA GLY A 94 -10.56 -9.29 21.77
C GLY A 94 -9.85 -8.96 23.08
N GLU A 95 -8.52 -8.88 23.08
CA GLU A 95 -7.71 -8.53 24.25
C GLU A 95 -7.63 -7.01 24.51
N LYS A 96 -8.00 -6.18 23.52
CA LYS A 96 -8.09 -4.72 23.62
C LYS A 96 -9.37 -4.26 22.91
N SER A 97 -10.25 -3.50 23.57
CA SER A 97 -11.41 -2.90 22.88
C SER A 97 -11.02 -1.60 22.19
N SER A 98 -11.53 -1.34 20.99
CA SER A 98 -11.34 -0.03 20.34
C SER A 98 -12.27 1.02 20.96
N ASN A 99 -11.98 1.50 22.17
CA ASN A 99 -12.75 2.59 22.82
C ASN A 99 -12.49 3.98 22.19
N ARG A 100 -12.02 4.05 20.94
CA ARG A 100 -11.86 5.34 20.24
C ARG A 100 -13.23 5.83 19.80
N ALA A 101 -13.61 7.04 20.22
CA ALA A 101 -14.90 7.66 19.94
C ALA A 101 -15.01 8.22 18.51
N GLU A 102 -13.90 8.36 17.79
CA GLU A 102 -13.88 8.92 16.43
C GLU A 102 -14.34 7.91 15.37
N LYS A 103 -15.18 8.37 14.45
CA LYS A 103 -15.53 7.63 13.22
C LYS A 103 -14.49 7.95 12.16
N SER A 104 -13.39 7.19 12.14
CA SER A 104 -12.43 7.18 11.04
C SER A 104 -12.53 5.86 10.28
N PHE A 105 -12.05 5.83 9.03
CA PHE A 105 -11.92 4.61 8.25
C PHE A 105 -11.17 3.53 9.03
N GLU A 106 -10.02 3.86 9.63
CA GLU A 106 -9.22 2.93 10.41
C GLU A 106 -9.99 2.42 11.62
N THR A 107 -10.69 3.30 12.34
CA THR A 107 -11.46 2.91 13.53
C THR A 107 -12.60 1.97 13.17
N GLU A 108 -13.27 2.19 12.03
CA GLU A 108 -14.37 1.33 11.59
C GLU A 108 -13.86 -0.02 11.06
N VAL A 109 -12.73 -0.02 10.34
CA VAL A 109 -12.03 -1.26 9.94
C VAL A 109 -11.59 -2.05 11.18
N MET A 110 -11.02 -1.39 12.20
CA MET A 110 -10.62 -2.01 13.46
C MET A 110 -11.83 -2.60 14.21
N ARG A 111 -12.89 -1.81 14.42
CA ARG A 111 -14.14 -2.29 15.05
C ARG A 111 -14.75 -3.47 14.31
N SER A 112 -14.72 -3.44 12.99
CA SER A 112 -15.28 -4.53 12.18
C SER A 112 -14.58 -5.86 12.41
N GLN A 113 -13.37 -5.87 12.98
CA GLN A 113 -12.56 -7.05 13.23
C GLN A 113 -12.67 -7.58 14.65
N ASP A 114 -13.31 -6.86 15.57
CA ASP A 114 -13.43 -7.27 16.97
C ASP A 114 -14.07 -8.66 17.07
N GLY A 115 -13.36 -9.59 17.70
CA GLY A 115 -13.79 -10.98 17.89
C GLY A 115 -13.70 -11.87 16.64
N MET A 116 -13.15 -11.37 15.54
CA MET A 116 -12.92 -12.19 14.35
C MET A 116 -11.69 -13.09 14.54
N LYS A 117 -11.92 -14.40 14.59
CA LYS A 117 -10.85 -15.42 14.63
C LYS A 117 -10.18 -15.55 13.26
N LYS A 118 -9.23 -14.66 12.96
CA LYS A 118 -8.47 -14.59 11.69
C LYS A 118 -6.97 -14.54 11.98
N ASP A 119 -6.16 -14.95 11.00
CA ASP A 119 -4.71 -14.73 11.07
C ASP A 119 -4.32 -13.41 10.41
N PHE A 120 -3.33 -12.75 10.99
CA PHE A 120 -2.78 -11.50 10.46
C PHE A 120 -1.36 -11.70 9.98
N VAL A 121 -1.12 -11.28 8.75
CA VAL A 121 0.18 -11.47 8.11
C VAL A 121 0.68 -10.14 7.57
N TYR A 122 1.86 -9.73 8.05
CA TYR A 122 2.54 -8.54 7.58
C TYR A 122 3.57 -8.93 6.53
N ILE A 123 3.46 -8.31 5.35
CA ILE A 123 4.34 -8.60 4.21
C ILE A 123 5.14 -7.38 3.74
N ASP A 124 4.92 -6.23 4.34
CA ASP A 124 5.64 -4.98 4.05
C ASP A 124 7.08 -4.98 4.60
N LEU A 125 7.79 -3.87 4.43
CA LEU A 125 9.07 -3.59 5.09
C LEU A 125 8.90 -3.59 6.61
N ASP A 126 9.87 -4.18 7.32
CA ASP A 126 9.88 -4.06 8.78
C ASP A 126 10.18 -2.63 9.23
N LYS A 127 9.96 -2.31 10.52
CA LYS A 127 10.14 -0.94 11.04
C LYS A 127 11.56 -0.41 10.78
N LYS A 128 12.59 -1.25 10.90
CA LYS A 128 13.99 -0.83 10.70
C LYS A 128 14.29 -0.62 9.21
N GLU A 129 13.82 -1.51 8.35
CA GLU A 129 13.93 -1.40 6.89
C GLU A 129 13.21 -0.13 6.40
N LEU A 130 12.00 0.12 6.91
CA LEU A 130 11.20 1.28 6.57
C LEU A 130 11.88 2.58 7.00
N GLU A 131 12.38 2.67 8.25
CA GLU A 131 13.11 3.84 8.73
C GLU A 131 14.39 4.08 7.91
N LYS A 132 15.13 3.01 7.61
CA LYS A 132 16.34 3.10 6.77
C LYS A 132 16.01 3.61 5.36
N ALA A 133 14.93 3.10 4.77
CA ALA A 133 14.51 3.48 3.43
C ALA A 133 13.92 4.90 3.39
N LYS A 134 13.27 5.36 4.48
CA LYS A 134 12.76 6.73 4.64
C LYS A 134 13.85 7.77 4.95
N LYS A 135 15.00 7.38 5.52
CA LYS A 135 16.05 8.31 6.00
C LYS A 135 16.48 9.35 4.96
N ASN A 136 16.47 8.99 3.68
CA ASN A 136 16.87 9.87 2.59
C ASN A 136 15.69 10.45 1.80
N LEU A 137 14.46 10.03 2.10
CA LEU A 137 13.28 10.49 1.41
C LEU A 137 12.81 11.80 2.03
N ILE A 138 12.87 12.88 1.25
CA ILE A 138 12.32 14.17 1.67
C ILE A 138 10.84 14.19 1.26
N PRO A 139 9.90 14.39 2.20
CA PRO A 139 8.49 14.51 1.84
C PRO A 139 8.26 15.64 0.84
N VAL A 140 7.38 15.42 -0.15
CA VAL A 140 7.07 16.43 -1.17
C VAL A 140 6.59 17.73 -0.53
N SER A 141 5.78 17.66 0.53
CA SER A 141 5.32 18.84 1.28
C SER A 141 6.48 19.69 1.81
N LYS A 142 7.54 19.06 2.33
CA LYS A 142 8.74 19.76 2.79
C LYS A 142 9.50 20.40 1.64
N ILE A 143 9.64 19.70 0.50
CA ILE A 143 10.24 20.28 -0.71
C ILE A 143 9.43 21.49 -1.20
N MET A 144 8.11 21.39 -1.22
CA MET A 144 7.25 22.49 -1.66
C MET A 144 7.39 23.72 -0.75
N ILE A 145 7.45 23.55 0.57
CA ILE A 145 7.72 24.64 1.52
C ILE A 145 9.11 25.26 1.25
N ASP A 146 10.14 24.42 1.06
CA ASP A 146 11.48 24.86 0.72
C ASP A 146 11.52 25.68 -0.58
N LEU A 147 10.78 25.25 -1.61
CA LEU A 147 10.67 25.94 -2.89
C LEU A 147 9.97 27.30 -2.75
N LEU A 148 8.94 27.39 -1.89
CA LEU A 148 8.22 28.63 -1.59
C LEU A 148 9.06 29.63 -0.77
N ASN A 149 9.97 29.12 0.07
CA ASN A 149 10.89 29.94 0.86
C ASN A 149 12.10 30.42 0.06
N LYS A 150 12.76 29.51 -0.66
CA LYS A 150 14.01 29.79 -1.39
C LYS A 150 13.76 30.47 -2.74
N LYS A 151 12.55 30.32 -3.30
CA LYS A 151 12.11 30.90 -4.58
C LYS A 151 13.13 30.78 -5.73
N PRO A 152 13.66 29.59 -6.04
CA PRO A 152 14.39 29.42 -7.31
C PRO A 152 13.47 29.80 -8.49
N PRO A 153 14.04 30.14 -9.67
CA PRO A 153 13.26 30.35 -10.88
C PRO A 153 12.29 29.18 -11.12
N PHE A 154 11.07 29.46 -11.60
CA PHE A 154 10.00 28.47 -11.72
C PHE A 154 10.42 27.18 -12.45
N GLU A 155 11.22 27.31 -13.51
CA GLU A 155 11.81 26.17 -14.23
C GLU A 155 12.63 25.25 -13.33
N ASN A 156 13.47 25.83 -12.48
CA ASN A 156 14.29 25.09 -11.53
C ASN A 156 13.42 24.47 -10.42
N ALA A 157 12.37 25.17 -9.98
CA ALA A 157 11.40 24.64 -9.02
C ALA A 157 10.72 23.37 -9.56
N LEU A 158 10.26 23.39 -10.81
CA LEU A 158 9.64 22.22 -11.46
C LEU A 158 10.61 21.04 -11.60
N LEU A 159 11.89 21.30 -11.92
CA LEU A 159 12.91 20.25 -11.99
C LEU A 159 13.18 19.60 -10.62
N ILE A 160 13.29 20.41 -9.56
CA ILE A 160 13.47 19.94 -8.18
C ILE A 160 12.24 19.12 -7.75
N PHE A 161 11.05 19.62 -8.03
CA PHE A 161 9.80 18.95 -7.73
C PHE A 161 9.66 17.60 -8.45
N LYS A 162 9.92 17.55 -9.77
CA LYS A 162 9.90 16.31 -10.55
C LYS A 162 10.84 15.26 -9.95
N LYS A 163 12.07 15.66 -9.63
CA LYS A 163 13.06 14.76 -9.02
C LYS A 163 12.57 14.20 -7.67
N CYS A 164 11.95 15.04 -6.84
CA CYS A 164 11.38 14.60 -5.56
C CYS A 164 10.26 13.57 -5.76
N ILE A 165 9.36 13.79 -6.74
CA ILE A 165 8.32 12.81 -7.08
C ILE A 165 8.95 11.50 -7.57
N GLU A 166 9.94 11.57 -8.47
CA GLU A 166 10.63 10.39 -9.00
C GLU A 166 11.29 9.56 -7.89
N GLU A 167 11.93 10.21 -6.91
CA GLU A 167 12.50 9.55 -5.73
C GLU A 167 11.43 8.89 -4.86
N GLY A 168 10.30 9.56 -4.64
CA GLY A 168 9.15 9.02 -3.91
C GLY A 168 8.54 7.80 -4.60
N VAL A 169 8.33 7.87 -5.91
CA VAL A 169 7.84 6.75 -6.73
C VAL A 169 8.82 5.59 -6.68
N HIS A 170 10.12 5.84 -6.83
CA HIS A 170 11.14 4.80 -6.77
C HIS A 170 11.11 4.07 -5.41
N PHE A 171 11.02 4.81 -4.31
CA PHE A 171 10.88 4.25 -2.97
C PHE A 171 9.64 3.34 -2.87
N GLN A 172 8.49 3.80 -3.34
CA GLN A 172 7.25 3.02 -3.29
C GLN A 172 7.32 1.75 -4.15
N VAL A 173 7.98 1.81 -5.31
CA VAL A 173 8.24 0.61 -6.13
C VAL A 173 9.11 -0.39 -5.35
N GLN A 174 10.19 0.04 -4.68
CA GLN A 174 11.01 -0.87 -3.88
C GLN A 174 10.22 -1.53 -2.74
N ARG A 175 9.37 -0.76 -2.06
CA ARG A 175 8.45 -1.27 -1.04
C ARG A 175 7.50 -2.32 -1.61
N GLU A 176 6.86 -2.03 -2.74
CA GLU A 176 5.95 -2.97 -3.42
C GLU A 176 6.66 -4.26 -3.88
N LEU A 177 7.90 -4.16 -4.35
CA LEU A 177 8.70 -5.33 -4.69
C LEU A 177 8.98 -6.20 -3.45
N LYS A 178 9.18 -5.59 -2.28
CA LYS A 178 9.33 -6.32 -1.02
C LYS A 178 8.04 -7.04 -0.62
N ILE A 179 6.91 -6.35 -0.65
CA ILE A 179 5.56 -6.90 -0.43
C ILE A 179 5.36 -8.17 -1.28
N LEU A 180 5.67 -8.04 -2.57
CA LEU A 180 5.55 -9.10 -3.56
C LEU A 180 6.45 -10.32 -3.29
N LYS A 181 7.65 -10.10 -2.76
CA LYS A 181 8.59 -11.18 -2.42
C LYS A 181 8.25 -11.85 -1.08
N ASN A 182 7.72 -11.09 -0.14
CA ASN A 182 7.33 -11.57 1.18
C ASN A 182 6.01 -12.33 1.18
N LEU A 183 5.12 -12.08 0.20
CA LEU A 183 3.76 -12.65 0.19
C LEU A 183 3.73 -14.17 0.38
N ALA A 184 4.40 -14.93 -0.49
CA ALA A 184 4.37 -16.38 -0.45
C ALA A 184 4.96 -16.99 0.84
N PRO A 185 6.21 -16.68 1.26
CA PRO A 185 6.76 -17.26 2.48
C PRO A 185 5.92 -16.91 3.70
N ARG A 186 5.43 -15.67 3.81
CA ARG A 186 4.65 -15.22 4.99
C ARG A 186 3.28 -15.86 5.08
N VAL A 187 2.55 -15.97 3.95
CA VAL A 187 1.27 -16.68 3.92
C VAL A 187 1.47 -18.16 4.25
N ILE A 188 2.48 -18.82 3.67
CA ILE A 188 2.74 -20.24 3.95
C ILE A 188 3.08 -20.47 5.42
N THR A 189 3.92 -19.61 6.02
CA THR A 189 4.19 -19.67 7.47
C THR A 189 2.91 -19.59 8.27
N ALA A 190 2.03 -18.61 8.01
CA ALA A 190 0.75 -18.48 8.72
C ALA A 190 -0.14 -19.72 8.56
N VAL A 191 -0.25 -20.27 7.35
CA VAL A 191 -1.00 -21.51 7.09
C VAL A 191 -0.48 -22.71 7.89
N LYS A 192 0.82 -22.77 8.14
CA LYS A 192 1.47 -23.91 8.79
C LYS A 192 1.49 -23.79 10.31
N GLU A 193 1.59 -22.58 10.83
CA GLU A 193 1.69 -22.32 12.27
C GLU A 193 0.33 -22.05 12.93
N SER A 194 -0.66 -21.58 12.15
CA SER A 194 -1.98 -21.25 12.70
C SER A 194 -2.81 -22.48 13.05
N ASN A 195 -3.35 -22.48 14.27
CA ASN A 195 -4.36 -23.43 14.69
C ASN A 195 -5.74 -23.19 14.02
N LEU A 196 -6.01 -21.98 13.53
CA LEU A 196 -7.28 -21.60 12.89
C LEU A 196 -7.38 -22.11 11.45
N LEU A 197 -6.23 -22.29 10.80
CA LEU A 197 -6.13 -22.71 9.39
C LEU A 197 -5.92 -24.21 9.23
N LYS A 198 -5.67 -24.90 10.35
CA LYS A 198 -5.46 -26.35 10.38
C LYS A 198 -6.65 -27.07 9.75
N ASN A 199 -6.37 -27.91 8.75
CA ASN A 199 -7.33 -28.70 7.98
C ASN A 199 -8.24 -27.94 7.01
N LYS A 200 -8.11 -26.61 6.85
CA LYS A 200 -8.84 -25.90 5.79
C LYS A 200 -8.36 -26.39 4.43
N LYS A 201 -9.30 -26.64 3.52
CA LYS A 201 -9.02 -27.07 2.13
C LYS A 201 -8.77 -25.89 1.20
N ASN A 202 -9.42 -24.77 1.49
CA ASN A 202 -9.32 -23.51 0.79
C ASN A 202 -9.04 -22.42 1.83
N ILE A 203 -8.14 -21.51 1.49
CA ILE A 203 -7.78 -20.35 2.32
C ILE A 203 -7.96 -19.09 1.51
N GLU A 204 -8.72 -18.15 2.04
CA GLU A 204 -8.94 -16.85 1.43
C GLU A 204 -8.07 -15.78 2.10
N VAL A 205 -7.24 -15.09 1.32
CA VAL A 205 -6.33 -14.06 1.79
C VAL A 205 -6.89 -12.70 1.37
N PHE A 206 -7.23 -11.86 2.33
CA PHE A 206 -7.65 -10.49 2.06
C PHE A 206 -6.47 -9.53 2.22
N ILE A 207 -6.14 -8.84 1.13
CA ILE A 207 -5.14 -7.80 1.09
C ILE A 207 -5.85 -6.47 0.82
N TYR A 208 -5.61 -5.46 1.65
CA TYR A 208 -6.11 -4.12 1.38
C TYR A 208 -4.96 -3.11 1.33
N LEU A 209 -4.94 -2.31 0.28
CA LEU A 209 -3.89 -1.33 0.00
C LEU A 209 -4.51 -0.03 -0.52
N GLY A 210 -3.79 1.08 -0.37
CA GLY A 210 -4.12 2.32 -1.05
C GLY A 210 -4.26 2.13 -2.56
N SER A 211 -5.18 2.85 -3.20
CA SER A 211 -5.47 2.79 -4.64
C SER A 211 -4.29 3.16 -5.54
N PHE A 212 -3.25 3.73 -4.96
CA PHE A 212 -1.95 3.94 -5.58
C PHE A 212 -1.24 2.62 -5.94
N HIS A 213 -1.40 1.57 -5.12
CA HIS A 213 -0.66 0.29 -5.20
C HIS A 213 -1.13 -0.70 -6.29
N THR A 214 -1.66 -0.18 -7.40
CA THR A 214 -2.16 -0.99 -8.54
C THR A 214 -1.10 -1.89 -9.20
N PHE A 215 0.18 -1.57 -9.03
CA PHE A 215 1.28 -2.41 -9.48
C PHE A 215 1.23 -3.81 -8.85
N ILE A 216 0.87 -3.93 -7.57
CA ILE A 216 0.75 -5.22 -6.86
C ILE A 216 -0.24 -6.14 -7.57
N GLY A 217 -1.46 -5.67 -7.82
CA GLY A 217 -2.51 -6.47 -8.49
C GLY A 217 -2.12 -6.89 -9.89
N LYS A 218 -1.43 -6.02 -10.65
CA LYS A 218 -0.87 -6.36 -11.97
C LYS A 218 0.15 -7.50 -11.87
N GLN A 219 1.02 -7.49 -10.86
CA GLN A 219 2.02 -8.55 -10.66
C GLN A 219 1.39 -9.85 -10.17
N LEU A 220 0.45 -9.81 -9.22
CA LEU A 220 -0.27 -10.99 -8.75
C LEU A 220 -1.04 -11.69 -9.89
N LYS A 221 -1.69 -10.92 -10.76
CA LYS A 221 -2.35 -11.47 -11.96
C LYS A 221 -1.34 -12.14 -12.91
N LYS A 222 -0.17 -11.52 -13.13
CA LYS A 222 0.89 -12.08 -14.00
C LYS A 222 1.47 -13.39 -13.45
N ARG A 223 1.54 -13.55 -12.14
CA ARG A 223 1.98 -14.79 -11.47
C ARG A 223 0.98 -15.94 -11.60
N GLY A 224 -0.25 -15.67 -12.03
CA GLY A 224 -1.30 -16.66 -12.08
C GLY A 224 -1.98 -16.93 -10.73
N GLU A 225 -1.90 -15.98 -9.78
CA GLU A 225 -2.66 -16.08 -8.53
C GLU A 225 -4.17 -16.10 -8.80
N LYS A 226 -4.92 -16.89 -8.03
CA LYS A 226 -6.38 -16.84 -8.03
C LYS A 226 -6.82 -15.56 -7.33
N LEU A 227 -7.01 -14.51 -8.12
CA LEU A 227 -7.13 -13.13 -7.66
C LEU A 227 -8.50 -12.53 -8.02
N ASP A 228 -9.20 -12.03 -7.01
CA ASP A 228 -10.32 -11.10 -7.13
C ASP A 228 -9.82 -9.69 -6.79
N ILE A 229 -10.14 -8.69 -7.63
CA ILE A 229 -9.73 -7.30 -7.40
C ILE A 229 -10.98 -6.46 -7.17
N ILE A 230 -11.07 -5.90 -5.96
CA ILE A 230 -12.15 -5.01 -5.57
C ILE A 230 -11.65 -3.57 -5.67
N PHE A 231 -12.45 -2.76 -6.36
CA PHE A 231 -12.23 -1.34 -6.51
C PHE A 231 -13.58 -0.67 -6.24
N PRO A 232 -13.78 -0.04 -5.07
CA PRO A 232 -15.11 0.33 -4.55
C PRO A 232 -15.83 1.36 -5.44
N GLU A 233 -15.08 2.25 -6.09
CA GLU A 233 -15.65 3.33 -6.90
C GLU A 233 -15.20 3.21 -8.37
N LYS A 234 -16.17 3.27 -9.30
CA LYS A 234 -15.90 3.32 -10.74
C LYS A 234 -16.82 4.35 -11.42
N PRO A 235 -16.30 5.25 -12.27
CA PRO A 235 -14.88 5.44 -12.58
C PRO A 235 -14.13 6.11 -11.43
N TYR A 236 -12.91 5.63 -11.14
CA TYR A 236 -12.08 6.23 -10.11
C TYR A 236 -11.26 7.40 -10.70
N VAL A 237 -11.39 8.59 -10.11
CA VAL A 237 -10.62 9.77 -10.50
C VAL A 237 -9.45 9.98 -9.54
N TYR A 238 -8.24 10.09 -10.10
CA TYR A 238 -7.04 10.44 -9.35
C TYR A 238 -6.81 11.95 -9.43
N GLU A 239 -6.30 12.55 -8.35
CA GLU A 239 -5.67 13.87 -8.40
C GLU A 239 -4.49 13.87 -9.40
N LYS A 240 -4.14 15.03 -9.96
CA LYS A 240 -3.13 15.11 -11.02
C LYS A 240 -1.77 14.65 -10.52
N ASN A 241 -1.37 15.04 -9.31
CA ASN A 241 -0.14 14.56 -8.68
C ASN A 241 -0.05 13.02 -8.64
N ILE A 242 -1.12 12.34 -8.21
CA ILE A 242 -1.16 10.87 -8.17
C ILE A 242 -1.15 10.27 -9.58
N GLU A 243 -1.80 10.90 -10.57
CA GLU A 243 -1.67 10.49 -11.98
C GLU A 243 -0.22 10.57 -12.47
N ILE A 244 0.51 11.63 -12.11
CA ILE A 244 1.91 11.82 -12.51
C ILE A 244 2.81 10.79 -11.83
N GLU A 245 2.63 10.56 -10.53
CA GLU A 245 3.33 9.49 -9.82
C GLU A 245 3.10 8.12 -10.48
N ARG A 246 1.86 7.81 -10.84
CA ARG A 246 1.50 6.57 -11.55
C ARG A 246 2.13 6.50 -12.93
N LYS A 247 2.18 7.61 -13.68
CA LYS A 247 2.86 7.64 -14.98
C LYS A 247 4.34 7.32 -14.82
N ILE A 248 5.03 7.99 -13.90
CA ILE A 248 6.45 7.75 -13.60
C ILE A 248 6.66 6.28 -13.22
N ARG A 249 5.81 5.75 -12.34
CA ARG A 249 5.85 4.34 -11.89
C ARG A 249 5.78 3.34 -13.03
N PHE A 250 5.00 3.63 -14.07
CA PHE A 250 4.81 2.75 -15.22
C PHE A 250 5.68 3.15 -16.43
N ASP A 251 6.73 3.94 -16.20
CA ASP A 251 7.66 4.44 -17.22
C ASP A 251 6.93 5.17 -18.38
N LEU A 252 5.80 5.81 -18.07
CA LEU A 252 5.03 6.59 -19.03
C LEU A 252 5.54 8.03 -19.08
N LYS A 253 5.50 8.63 -20.27
CA LYS A 253 5.92 10.01 -20.48
C LYS A 253 5.03 10.98 -19.71
N VAL A 254 5.66 11.83 -18.90
CA VAL A 254 5.04 12.99 -18.24
C VAL A 254 5.33 14.24 -19.08
N THR A 255 4.29 14.93 -19.50
CA THR A 255 4.44 16.21 -20.22
C THR A 255 4.73 17.35 -19.26
N ARG A 256 5.24 18.46 -19.79
CA ARG A 256 5.50 19.67 -19.00
C ARG A 256 4.22 20.21 -18.36
N GLN A 257 3.15 20.34 -19.13
CA GLN A 257 1.86 20.84 -18.64
C GLN A 257 1.32 19.98 -17.49
N GLU A 258 1.46 18.66 -17.60
CA GLU A 258 1.08 17.71 -16.56
C GLU A 258 1.87 17.88 -15.27
N LEU A 259 3.19 18.09 -15.38
CA LEU A 259 4.04 18.35 -14.22
C LEU A 259 3.67 19.67 -13.52
N VAL A 260 3.38 20.71 -14.31
CA VAL A 260 2.93 22.01 -13.82
C VAL A 260 1.59 21.89 -13.07
N GLN A 261 0.64 21.13 -13.62
CA GLN A 261 -0.64 20.86 -12.96
C GLN A 261 -0.45 20.06 -11.66
N ALA A 262 0.41 19.04 -11.65
CA ALA A 262 0.75 18.31 -10.43
C ALA A 262 1.41 19.21 -9.37
N PHE A 263 2.28 20.14 -9.78
CA PHE A 263 2.88 21.14 -8.89
C PHE A 263 1.81 22.01 -8.23
N PHE A 264 0.81 22.43 -9.01
CA PHE A 264 -0.33 23.19 -8.50
C PHE A 264 -1.21 22.37 -7.55
N ASP A 265 -1.48 21.10 -7.83
CA ASP A 265 -2.21 20.21 -6.92
C ASP A 265 -1.54 20.12 -5.54
N TYR A 266 -0.21 20.02 -5.46
CA TYR A 266 0.48 20.06 -4.16
C TYR A 266 0.41 21.43 -3.48
N LEU A 267 0.44 22.54 -4.24
CA LEU A 267 0.22 23.86 -3.66
C LEU A 267 -1.17 23.98 -3.03
N GLN A 268 -2.19 23.42 -3.69
CA GLN A 268 -3.54 23.33 -3.15
C GLN A 268 -3.55 22.52 -1.84
N GLN A 269 -2.97 21.33 -1.82
CA GLN A 269 -2.89 20.48 -0.63
C GLN A 269 -2.19 21.14 0.57
N LEU A 270 -1.25 22.06 0.34
CA LEU A 270 -0.59 22.80 1.42
C LEU A 270 -1.48 23.85 2.09
N VAL A 271 -2.42 24.44 1.34
CA VAL A 271 -3.23 25.57 1.84
C VAL A 271 -4.64 25.17 2.26
N PHE A 272 -5.15 24.17 1.57
CA PHE A 272 -6.36 23.50 1.93
C PHE A 272 -5.91 22.43 2.92
N GLU A 273 -5.99 22.71 4.22
CA GLU A 273 -6.08 21.68 5.28
C GLU A 273 -7.35 20.79 5.10
N ILE A 274 -7.94 20.82 3.92
CA ILE A 274 -8.92 19.89 3.44
C ILE A 274 -8.14 18.58 3.32
N SER A 275 -8.52 17.62 4.15
CA SER A 275 -8.22 16.22 3.89
C SER A 275 -8.91 15.88 2.57
N LEU A 276 -8.22 16.13 1.44
CA LEU A 276 -8.75 15.96 0.08
C LEU A 276 -8.92 14.47 -0.20
N THR A 277 -10.09 13.96 0.14
CA THR A 277 -10.31 12.53 0.36
C THR A 277 -11.57 11.98 -0.32
N ASP A 278 -12.35 12.86 -0.94
CA ASP A 278 -13.57 12.52 -1.70
C ASP A 278 -13.32 12.45 -3.23
N GLN A 279 -14.11 11.67 -3.98
CA GLN A 279 -14.12 11.67 -5.46
C GLN A 279 -14.47 13.05 -5.98
N ASP A 280 -15.43 13.70 -5.34
CA ASP A 280 -15.89 15.02 -5.73
C ASP A 280 -14.72 16.03 -5.71
N GLU A 281 -13.84 15.93 -4.73
CA GLU A 281 -12.66 16.79 -4.63
C GLU A 281 -11.60 16.45 -5.68
N ALA A 282 -11.35 15.17 -5.96
CA ALA A 282 -10.46 14.77 -7.05
C ALA A 282 -11.00 15.27 -8.41
N VAL A 283 -12.32 15.23 -8.61
CA VAL A 283 -13.01 15.76 -9.79
C VAL A 283 -12.89 17.28 -9.87
N ILE A 284 -13.11 18.00 -8.77
CA ILE A 284 -12.96 19.46 -8.69
C ILE A 284 -11.51 19.84 -8.96
N SER A 285 -10.55 19.19 -8.31
CA SER A 285 -9.12 19.42 -8.51
C SER A 285 -8.72 19.20 -9.97
N GLN A 286 -9.17 18.12 -10.59
CA GLN A 286 -8.97 17.86 -12.03
C GLN A 286 -9.60 18.95 -12.91
N THR A 287 -10.77 19.46 -12.55
CA THR A 287 -11.47 20.51 -13.30
C THR A 287 -10.71 21.83 -13.24
N ILE A 288 -10.25 22.21 -12.05
CA ILE A 288 -9.41 23.40 -11.84
C ILE A 288 -8.07 23.24 -12.59
N ALA A 289 -7.40 22.10 -12.43
CA ALA A 289 -6.12 21.81 -13.07
C ALA A 289 -6.20 21.87 -14.61
N LYS A 290 -7.33 21.51 -15.22
CA LYS A 290 -7.55 21.63 -16.67
C LYS A 290 -7.76 23.07 -17.12
N SER A 291 -8.24 23.94 -16.24
CA SER A 291 -8.64 25.31 -16.56
C SER A 291 -7.52 26.33 -16.29
N ILE A 292 -6.53 25.96 -15.47
CA ILE A 292 -5.40 26.81 -15.10
C ILE A 292 -4.26 26.73 -16.13
N THR A 293 -3.63 27.88 -16.42
CA THR A 293 -2.47 27.95 -17.31
C THR A 293 -1.15 27.83 -16.55
N GLU A 294 -0.07 27.48 -17.25
CA GLU A 294 1.28 27.50 -16.66
C GLU A 294 1.65 28.89 -16.12
N GLU A 295 1.25 29.95 -16.82
CA GLU A 295 1.55 31.33 -16.43
C GLU A 295 0.83 31.72 -15.13
N ASP A 296 -0.41 31.25 -14.93
CA ASP A 296 -1.14 31.48 -13.67
C ASP A 296 -0.43 30.82 -12.48
N ILE A 297 0.04 29.58 -12.67
CA ILE A 297 0.76 28.82 -11.65
C ILE A 297 2.13 29.45 -11.36
N ARG A 298 2.83 29.91 -12.41
CA ARG A 298 4.10 30.62 -12.27
C ARG A 298 3.92 31.90 -11.45
N LYS A 299 2.95 32.74 -11.81
CA LYS A 299 2.65 33.98 -11.07
C LYS A 299 2.31 33.70 -9.62
N LEU A 300 1.45 32.71 -9.38
CA LEU A 300 1.09 32.28 -8.03
C LEU A 300 2.34 31.88 -7.24
N TYR A 301 3.21 31.04 -7.81
CA TYR A 301 4.45 30.60 -7.17
C TYR A 301 5.38 31.78 -6.85
N GLU A 302 5.63 32.66 -7.82
CA GLU A 302 6.57 33.79 -7.67
C GLU A 302 6.07 34.84 -6.66
N SER A 303 4.75 35.08 -6.62
CA SER A 303 4.13 36.01 -5.66
C SER A 303 3.99 35.45 -4.24
N SER A 304 4.00 34.14 -4.07
CA SER A 304 3.78 33.49 -2.77
C SER A 304 5.03 33.43 -1.93
N SER A 305 4.91 33.39 -0.60
CA SER A 305 6.03 33.16 0.33
C SER A 305 5.70 31.99 1.25
N GLY A 306 6.65 31.09 1.49
CA GLY A 306 6.45 29.96 2.41
C GLY A 306 6.33 30.38 3.88
N GLU A 307 6.77 31.58 4.24
CA GLU A 307 6.57 32.17 5.58
C GLU A 307 5.14 32.70 5.80
N ASN A 308 4.35 32.82 4.72
CA ASN A 308 2.98 33.35 4.77
C ASN A 308 2.00 32.39 4.07
N ILE A 309 1.79 31.22 4.67
CA ILE A 309 0.81 30.21 4.20
C ILE A 309 -0.60 30.83 4.08
N ALA A 310 -0.98 31.75 4.96
CA ALA A 310 -2.27 32.45 4.87
C ALA A 310 -2.40 33.29 3.59
N GLY A 311 -1.32 33.95 3.16
CA GLY A 311 -1.25 34.69 1.90
C GLY A 311 -1.30 33.78 0.67
N LEU A 312 -0.57 32.65 0.71
CA LEU A 312 -0.67 31.62 -0.34
C LEU A 312 -2.10 31.07 -0.42
N ARG A 313 -2.73 30.75 0.72
CA ARG A 313 -4.12 30.29 0.79
C ARG A 313 -5.05 31.28 0.11
N LYS A 314 -5.00 32.56 0.47
CA LYS A 314 -5.83 33.60 -0.15
C LYS A 314 -5.63 33.64 -1.68
N SER A 315 -4.38 33.59 -2.14
CA SER A 315 -4.06 33.67 -3.57
C SER A 315 -4.57 32.46 -4.35
N VAL A 316 -4.45 31.25 -3.78
CA VAL A 316 -4.98 30.02 -4.36
C VAL A 316 -6.52 30.08 -4.41
N PHE A 317 -7.19 30.50 -3.34
CA PHE A 317 -8.65 30.67 -3.32
C PHE A 317 -9.15 31.68 -4.37
N GLU A 318 -8.48 32.82 -4.49
CA GLU A 318 -8.83 33.84 -5.49
C GLU A 318 -8.65 33.32 -6.92
N LEU A 319 -7.63 32.50 -7.17
CA LEU A 319 -7.40 31.88 -8.47
C LEU A 319 -8.50 30.85 -8.78
N ILE A 320 -8.81 29.96 -7.85
CA ILE A 320 -9.87 28.96 -8.02
C ILE A 320 -11.23 29.62 -8.27
N ARG A 321 -11.54 30.68 -7.51
CA ARG A 321 -12.79 31.44 -7.69
C ARG A 321 -12.94 32.07 -9.08
N LYS A 322 -11.85 32.40 -9.77
CA LYS A 322 -11.90 32.93 -11.15
C LYS A 322 -12.13 31.85 -12.20
N LEU A 323 -11.86 30.59 -11.85
CA LEU A 323 -11.92 29.45 -12.75
C LEU A 323 -13.25 28.68 -12.68
N LEU A 324 -14.02 28.87 -11.60
CA LEU A 324 -15.37 28.33 -11.40
C LEU A 324 -16.45 29.36 -11.79
#